data_AF-A0A7V4H279-F1
#
_entry.id   AF-A0A7V4H279-F1
#
_cell.length_a   1.000
_cell.length_b   1.000
_cell.length_c   1.000
_cell.angle_alpha   90.00
_cell.angle_beta   90.00
_cell.angle_gamma   90.00
#
_symmetry.space_group_name_H-M   'P 1'
#
loop_
_entity.id
_entity.type
_entity.pdbx_description
1 polymer ?
#
loop_
_entity_poly.entity_id
_entity_poly.type
_entity_poly.pdbx_seq_one_letter_code
_entity_poly.pdbx_strand_id
1 'polypeptide(L)'
;VAGSYLGREKPDLQPYFSTAYGLGAQLGLVLPHSREQEARADQIGLIYMARAGYPPEAAVEFWQRFAEYNRRQGGRQTPWFLRTHPLDEDRIANLQKYLPQARQKFRPAP
;
A
#
# COMPACT_ATOMS: atom_id res chain seq x y z
N VAL A 1 -4.13 39.88 50.12
CA VAL A 1 -4.71 38.52 50.16
C VAL A 1 -5.43 38.26 48.85
N ALA A 2 -5.00 37.22 48.14
CA ALA A 2 -5.72 36.45 47.10
C ALA A 2 -6.37 37.20 45.92
N GLY A 3 -5.60 37.43 44.85
CA GLY A 3 -6.10 37.93 43.57
C GLY A 3 -5.59 37.16 42.34
N SER A 4 -5.09 35.93 42.49
CA SER A 4 -4.35 35.23 41.42
C SER A 4 -4.76 33.76 41.22
N TYR A 5 -6.06 33.44 41.37
CA TYR A 5 -6.57 32.07 41.17
C TYR A 5 -7.67 31.93 40.11
N LEU A 6 -7.82 32.88 39.19
CA LEU A 6 -8.81 32.79 38.10
C LEU A 6 -8.14 33.02 36.75
N GLY A 7 -7.55 31.96 36.22
CA GLY A 7 -6.95 31.97 34.89
C GLY A 7 -6.43 30.60 34.50
N ARG A 8 -7.23 29.55 34.67
CA ARG A 8 -6.95 28.27 34.01
C ARG A 8 -7.28 28.48 32.53
N GLU A 9 -6.30 28.93 31.75
CA GLU A 9 -6.41 28.92 30.30
C GLU A 9 -6.76 27.49 29.88
N LYS A 10 -7.87 27.32 29.13
CA LYS A 10 -8.25 26.02 28.61
C LYS A 10 -7.11 25.56 27.68
N PRO A 11 -6.65 24.30 27.76
CA PRO A 11 -5.62 23.82 26.86
C PRO A 11 -6.08 24.02 25.42
N ASP A 12 -5.23 24.63 24.59
CA ASP A 12 -5.52 24.80 23.16
C ASP A 12 -5.53 23.41 22.50
N LEU A 13 -6.72 22.99 22.06
CA LEU A 13 -6.94 21.71 21.41
C LEU A 13 -6.76 21.77 19.89
N GLN A 14 -6.60 22.95 19.29
CA GLN A 14 -6.36 23.08 17.84
C GLN A 14 -5.21 22.20 17.32
N PRO A 15 -4.02 22.16 17.94
CA PRO A 15 -2.92 21.34 17.41
C PRO A 15 -3.22 19.84 17.45
N TYR A 16 -3.99 19.38 18.44
CA TYR A 16 -4.41 17.99 18.55
C TYR A 16 -5.48 17.63 17.52
N PHE A 17 -6.44 18.54 17.29
CA PHE A 17 -7.48 18.34 16.29
C PHE A 17 -6.92 18.28 14.87
N SER A 18 -6.05 19.21 14.50
CA SER A 18 -5.42 19.22 13.17
C SER A 18 -4.57 17.98 12.92
N THR A 19 -3.82 17.53 13.93
CA THR A 19 -3.04 16.29 13.87
C THR A 19 -3.94 15.07 13.72
N ALA A 20 -4.99 14.95 14.52
CA ALA A 20 -5.93 13.84 14.44
C ALA A 20 -6.68 13.80 13.10
N TYR A 21 -7.09 14.96 12.58
CA TYR A 21 -7.72 15.09 11.27
C TYR A 21 -6.77 14.66 10.14
N GLY A 22 -5.52 15.13 10.16
CA GLY A 22 -4.51 14.74 9.17
C GLY A 22 -4.24 13.24 9.16
N LEU A 23 -4.08 12.62 10.34
CA LEU A 23 -3.92 11.17 10.47
C LEU A 23 -5.17 10.41 9.99
N GLY A 24 -6.35 10.91 10.33
CA GLY A 24 -7.63 10.33 9.90
C GLY A 24 -7.80 10.36 8.38
N ALA A 25 -7.49 11.48 7.73
CA ALA A 25 -7.52 11.60 6.28
C ALA A 25 -6.48 10.69 5.60
N GLN A 26 -5.26 10.61 6.13
CA GLN A 26 -4.21 9.73 5.61
C GLN A 26 -4.64 8.26 5.64
N LEU A 27 -5.16 7.79 6.79
CA LEU A 27 -5.57 6.41 6.99
C LEU A 27 -6.88 6.06 6.27
N GLY A 28 -7.83 7.00 6.24
CA GLY A 28 -9.19 6.77 5.77
C GLY A 28 -9.43 7.04 4.28
N LEU A 29 -8.62 7.91 3.66
CA LEU A 29 -8.81 8.32 2.26
C LEU A 29 -7.57 8.02 1.41
N VAL A 30 -6.40 8.50 1.84
CA VAL A 30 -5.18 8.44 1.03
C VAL A 30 -4.69 7.00 0.85
N LEU A 31 -4.51 6.27 1.95
CA LEU A 31 -3.98 4.91 1.90
C LEU A 31 -4.92 3.91 1.19
N PRO A 32 -6.26 3.90 1.42
CA PRO A 32 -7.17 3.04 0.66
C PRO A 32 -7.14 3.33 -0.83
N HIS A 33 -7.16 4.61 -1.23
CA HIS A 33 -7.09 4.98 -2.64
C HIS A 33 -5.78 4.54 -3.30
N SER A 34 -4.64 4.70 -2.61
CA SER A 34 -3.34 4.21 -3.07
C SER A 34 -3.34 2.71 -3.36
N ARG A 35 -4.00 1.90 -2.52
CA ARG A 35 -4.07 0.44 -2.69
C ARG A 35 -4.89 0.02 -3.90
N GLU A 36 -6.00 0.71 -4.16
CA GLU A 36 -6.80 0.47 -5.37
C GLU A 36 -5.99 0.80 -6.64
N GLN A 37 -5.22 1.88 -6.60
CA GLN A 37 -4.33 2.25 -7.70
C GLN A 37 -3.23 1.20 -7.92
N GLU A 38 -2.61 0.69 -6.85
CA GLU A 38 -1.62 -0.40 -6.93
C GLU A 38 -2.21 -1.67 -7.52
N ALA A 39 -3.39 -2.10 -7.06
CA ALA A 39 -4.04 -3.31 -7.57
C ALA A 39 -4.38 -3.19 -9.07
N ARG A 40 -4.80 -2.01 -9.52
CA ARG A 40 -5.02 -1.73 -10.95
C ARG A 40 -3.70 -1.69 -11.72
N ALA A 41 -2.65 -1.12 -11.15
CA ALA A 41 -1.32 -1.12 -11.76
C ALA A 41 -0.77 -2.54 -11.94
N ASP A 42 -0.93 -3.41 -10.93
CA ASP A 42 -0.56 -4.82 -11.00
C ASP A 42 -1.31 -5.56 -12.11
N GLN A 43 -2.62 -5.35 -12.22
CA GLN A 43 -3.43 -5.94 -13.28
C GLN A 43 -2.94 -5.53 -14.68
N ILE A 44 -2.77 -4.21 -14.91
CA ILE A 44 -2.37 -3.67 -16.22
C ILE A 44 -0.95 -4.11 -16.55
N GLY A 45 -0.02 -4.04 -15.59
CA GLY A 45 1.35 -4.49 -15.74
C GLY A 45 1.44 -5.95 -16.15
N LEU A 46 0.69 -6.84 -15.47
CA LEU A 46 0.64 -8.26 -15.78
C LEU A 46 0.14 -8.55 -17.20
N ILE A 47 -0.86 -7.80 -17.67
CA ILE A 47 -1.38 -7.90 -19.04
C ILE A 47 -0.34 -7.43 -20.05
N TYR A 48 0.37 -6.34 -19.78
CA TYR A 48 1.42 -5.83 -20.67
C TYR A 48 2.62 -6.75 -20.75
N MET A 49 3.06 -7.33 -19.62
CA MET A 49 4.08 -8.38 -19.60
C MET A 49 3.69 -9.54 -20.52
N ALA A 50 2.46 -10.04 -20.38
CA ALA A 50 1.97 -11.14 -21.19
C ALA A 50 1.94 -10.79 -22.69
N ARG A 51 1.49 -9.58 -23.05
CA ARG A 51 1.47 -9.11 -24.45
C ARG A 51 2.87 -8.91 -25.04
N ALA A 52 3.86 -8.59 -24.21
CA ALA A 52 5.25 -8.46 -24.59
C ALA A 52 5.98 -9.82 -24.68
N GLY A 53 5.29 -10.94 -24.41
CA GLY A 53 5.85 -12.28 -24.47
C GLY A 53 6.63 -12.70 -23.23
N TYR A 54 6.50 -11.98 -22.12
CA TYR A 54 6.98 -12.44 -20.83
C TYR A 54 5.94 -13.34 -20.16
N PRO A 55 6.33 -14.51 -19.62
CA PRO A 55 5.41 -15.37 -18.88
C PRO A 55 4.80 -14.60 -17.70
N PRO A 56 3.46 -14.50 -17.59
CA PRO A 56 2.82 -13.75 -16.52
C PRO A 56 3.12 -14.34 -15.12
N GLU A 57 3.42 -15.63 -15.03
CA GLU A 57 3.86 -16.30 -13.80
C GLU A 57 5.14 -15.69 -13.22
N ALA A 58 6.05 -15.18 -14.06
CA ALA A 58 7.30 -14.58 -13.61
C ALA A 58 7.08 -13.36 -12.71
N ALA A 59 5.95 -12.65 -12.88
CA ALA A 59 5.57 -11.54 -11.99
C ALA A 59 5.29 -12.04 -10.56
N VAL A 60 4.59 -13.16 -10.41
CA VAL A 60 4.28 -13.75 -9.10
C VAL A 60 5.57 -14.21 -8.41
N GLU A 61 6.45 -14.89 -9.14
CA GLU A 61 7.74 -15.35 -8.62
C GLU A 61 8.65 -14.19 -8.20
N PHE A 62 8.64 -13.09 -8.94
CA PHE A 62 9.36 -11.88 -8.57
C PHE A 62 8.85 -11.33 -7.22
N TRP A 63 7.53 -11.17 -7.09
CA TRP A 63 6.93 -10.62 -5.87
C TRP A 63 7.12 -11.53 -4.65
N GLN A 64 7.11 -12.85 -4.82
CA GLN A 64 7.46 -13.78 -3.75
C GLN A 64 8.90 -13.60 -3.26
N ARG A 65 9.86 -13.43 -4.18
CA ARG A 65 11.27 -13.17 -3.85
C ARG A 65 11.45 -11.80 -3.19
N PHE A 66 10.70 -10.80 -3.64
CA PHE A 66 10.73 -9.46 -3.07
C PHE A 66 10.14 -9.43 -1.65
N ALA A 67 9.04 -10.14 -1.41
CA ALA A 67 8.45 -10.34 -0.09
C ALA A 67 9.46 -10.95 0.89
N GLU A 68 10.14 -12.02 0.45
CA GLU A 68 11.19 -12.69 1.21
C GLU A 68 12.36 -11.74 1.53
N TYR A 69 12.79 -10.93 0.56
CA TYR A 69 13.81 -9.90 0.75
C TYR A 69 13.39 -8.87 1.80
N ASN A 70 12.18 -8.31 1.72
CA ASN A 70 11.67 -7.33 2.67
C ASN A 70 11.56 -7.89 4.09
N ARG A 71 11.15 -9.16 4.23
CA ARG A 71 11.12 -9.86 5.52
C ARG A 71 12.52 -9.94 6.15
N ARG A 72 13.55 -10.18 5.34
CA ARG A 72 14.95 -10.29 5.80
C ARG A 72 15.57 -8.93 6.16
N GLN A 73 15.20 -7.86 5.45
CA GLN A 73 15.73 -6.50 5.69
C GLN A 73 15.08 -5.75 6.86
N GLY A 74 14.29 -6.43 7.70
CA GLY A 74 13.66 -5.78 8.85
C GLY A 74 12.42 -4.95 8.50
N GLY A 75 11.76 -5.24 7.37
CA GLY A 75 10.50 -4.60 6.96
C GLY A 75 9.35 -4.74 7.97
N ARG A 76 9.54 -5.48 9.07
CA ARG A 76 8.59 -5.62 10.19
C ARG A 76 8.36 -4.36 11.03
N GLN A 77 9.11 -3.28 10.85
CA GLN A 77 9.06 -2.13 11.76
C GLN A 77 7.83 -1.22 11.59
N THR A 78 7.25 -1.13 10.39
CA THR A 78 6.03 -0.34 10.17
C THR A 78 4.83 -1.28 10.01
N PRO A 79 3.70 -1.06 10.71
CA PRO A 79 2.48 -1.82 10.47
C PRO A 79 2.03 -1.74 9.01
N TRP A 80 1.49 -2.84 8.45
CA TRP A 80 1.07 -2.91 7.04
C TRP A 80 0.07 -1.81 6.66
N PHE A 81 -0.76 -1.37 7.62
CA PHE A 81 -1.75 -0.34 7.39
C PHE A 81 -1.20 1.09 7.35
N LEU A 82 0.07 1.31 7.69
CA LEU A 82 0.74 2.62 7.72
C LEU A 82 1.79 2.81 6.62
N ARG A 83 2.19 1.75 5.94
CA ARG A 83 3.21 1.84 4.90
C ARG A 83 2.57 2.29 3.58
N THR A 84 3.33 3.03 2.77
CA THR A 84 2.86 3.60 1.50
C THR A 84 2.85 2.59 0.35
N HIS A 85 3.74 1.58 0.38
CA HIS A 85 3.72 0.43 -0.56
C HIS A 85 4.08 -0.91 0.12
N PRO A 86 3.17 -1.58 0.84
CA PRO A 86 3.56 -2.68 1.73
C PRO A 86 2.72 -3.94 1.71
N LEU A 87 2.22 -4.32 0.56
CA LEU A 87 1.28 -5.43 0.51
C LEU A 87 1.90 -6.57 -0.28
N ASP A 88 3.12 -6.99 0.09
CA ASP A 88 3.80 -8.06 -0.62
C ASP A 88 2.88 -9.28 -0.79
N GLU A 89 2.17 -9.68 0.27
CA GLU A 89 1.17 -10.76 0.22
C GLU A 89 -0.10 -10.40 -0.59
N ASP A 90 -0.73 -9.22 -0.40
CA ASP A 90 -1.96 -8.89 -1.16
C ASP A 90 -1.66 -8.65 -2.64
N ARG A 91 -0.48 -8.14 -2.98
CA ARG A 91 -0.03 -7.98 -4.37
C ARG A 91 0.19 -9.34 -5.01
N ILE A 92 0.82 -10.29 -4.32
CA ILE A 92 0.89 -11.68 -4.79
C ILE A 92 -0.52 -12.23 -5.01
N ALA A 93 -1.47 -12.01 -4.08
CA ALA A 93 -2.84 -12.47 -4.22
C ALA A 93 -3.57 -11.81 -5.41
N ASN A 94 -3.39 -10.50 -5.61
CA ASN A 94 -3.94 -9.75 -6.73
C ASN A 94 -3.37 -10.26 -8.07
N LEU A 95 -2.05 -10.44 -8.16
CA LEU A 95 -1.41 -11.00 -9.35
C LEU A 95 -1.96 -12.41 -9.65
N GLN A 96 -2.08 -13.27 -8.64
CA GLN A 96 -2.68 -14.60 -8.79
C GLN A 96 -4.14 -14.52 -9.29
N LYS A 97 -4.94 -13.58 -8.80
CA LYS A 97 -6.30 -13.33 -9.27
C LYS A 97 -6.35 -12.91 -10.74
N TYR A 98 -5.38 -12.13 -11.21
CA TYR A 98 -5.33 -11.64 -12.59
C TYR A 98 -4.57 -12.56 -13.56
N LEU A 99 -3.83 -13.57 -13.06
CA LEU A 99 -3.11 -14.55 -13.89
C LEU A 99 -3.97 -15.17 -15.00
N PRO A 100 -5.22 -15.64 -14.75
CA PRO A 100 -6.04 -16.22 -15.82
C PRO A 100 -6.30 -15.24 -16.97
N GLN A 101 -6.52 -13.95 -16.65
CA GLN A 101 -6.71 -12.89 -17.64
C GLN A 101 -5.42 -12.64 -18.44
N ALA A 102 -4.27 -12.60 -17.76
CA ALA A 102 -2.99 -12.36 -18.41
C ALA A 102 -2.56 -13.53 -19.31
N ARG A 103 -2.79 -14.78 -18.89
CA ARG A 103 -2.55 -15.99 -19.70
C ARG A 103 -3.27 -15.94 -21.05
N GLN A 104 -4.50 -15.42 -21.10
CA GLN A 104 -5.24 -15.24 -22.35
C GLN A 104 -4.61 -14.20 -23.28
N LYS A 105 -3.80 -13.29 -22.75
CA LYS A 105 -3.09 -12.24 -23.51
C LYS A 105 -1.65 -12.62 -23.81
N PHE A 106 -1.15 -13.70 -23.22
CA PHE A 106 0.19 -14.18 -23.42
C PHE A 106 0.39 -14.63 -24.86
N ARG A 107 1.39 -14.04 -25.52
CA ARG A 107 1.83 -14.44 -26.85
C ARG A 107 3.34 -14.63 -26.75
N PRO A 108 3.87 -15.84 -26.93
CA PRO A 108 5.32 -16.02 -26.90
C PRO A 108 5.96 -15.08 -27.93
N ALA A 109 7.05 -14.44 -27.53
CA ALA A 109 7.81 -13.59 -28.45
C ALA A 109 8.31 -14.46 -29.63
N PRO A 110 8.27 -13.95 -30.87
CA PRO A 110 8.73 -14.67 -32.05
C PRO A 110 10.23 -14.98 -32.02
#